data_AF-A0A5J6YXF1-F1
#
_entry.id   AF-A0A5J6YXF1-F1
#
_cell.length_a   1.000
_cell.length_b   1.000
_cell.length_c   1.000
_cell.angle_alpha   90.00
_cell.angle_beta   90.00
_cell.angle_gamma   90.00
#
_symmetry.space_group_name_H-M   'P 1'
#
loop_
_entity.id
_entity.type
_entity.pdbx_description
1 polymer ?
#
loop_
_entity_poly.entity_id
_entity_poly.type
_entity_poly.pdbx_seq_one_letter_code
_entity_poly.pdbx_strand_id
1 'polypeptide(L)'
;MLEAFVRDVRSGREGLVRAARRAYLLGLAALALPGVVLGALLLLTRPAPVPLSALLLLLGVALLLSLGALHFARKAAHNIVQPARQAALTGAIQAATAPGVPLLLACATLSQGLSLVLFLVLAAVMHFVVWVQLPGWVREPEAAEG
;
A
#
# COMPACT_ATOMS: atom_id res chain seq x y z
N MET A 1 13.85 15.20 6.30
CA MET A 1 12.79 14.59 5.44
C MET A 1 11.49 15.38 5.47
N LEU A 2 11.02 15.83 6.65
CA LEU A 2 9.76 16.58 6.78
C LEU A 2 9.76 17.92 6.00
N GLU A 3 10.84 18.69 6.04
CA GLU A 3 10.93 19.98 5.33
C GLU A 3 10.86 19.84 3.80
N ALA A 4 11.51 18.81 3.25
CA ALA A 4 11.42 18.50 1.82
C ALA A 4 10.00 18.06 1.45
N PHE A 5 9.31 17.33 2.32
CA PHE A 5 7.91 16.96 2.12
C PHE A 5 6.98 18.17 2.17
N VAL A 6 7.16 19.09 3.11
CA VAL A 6 6.40 20.35 3.20
C VAL A 6 6.65 21.24 1.98
N ARG A 7 7.89 21.29 1.48
CA ARG A 7 8.25 22.01 0.25
C ARG A 7 7.61 21.38 -0.99
N ASP A 8 7.66 20.05 -1.10
CA ASP A 8 7.05 19.29 -2.20
C ASP A 8 5.51 19.44 -2.20
N VAL A 9 4.86 19.43 -1.03
CA VAL A 9 3.42 19.66 -0.87
C VAL A 9 3.00 21.09 -1.27
N ARG A 10 3.89 22.07 -1.11
CA ARG A 10 3.66 23.47 -1.50
C ARG A 10 3.97 23.75 -2.97
N SER A 11 4.87 22.99 -3.59
CA SER A 11 5.08 23.05 -5.03
C SER A 11 3.88 22.48 -5.79
N GLY A 12 3.69 22.89 -7.04
CA GLY A 12 2.56 22.46 -7.88
C GLY A 12 2.45 20.94 -8.04
N ARG A 13 1.61 20.49 -8.97
CA ARG A 13 1.22 19.07 -9.11
C ARG A 13 2.36 18.04 -9.02
N GLU A 14 3.52 18.29 -9.63
CA GLU A 14 4.66 17.36 -9.59
C GLU A 14 5.25 17.13 -8.18
N GLY A 15 5.24 18.15 -7.34
CA GLY A 15 5.67 18.03 -5.94
C GLY A 15 4.66 17.23 -5.13
N LEU A 16 3.37 17.46 -5.37
CA LEU A 16 2.31 16.70 -4.72
C LEU A 16 2.37 15.20 -5.12
N VAL A 17 2.73 14.87 -6.37
CA VAL A 17 2.99 13.47 -6.78
C VAL A 17 4.16 12.87 -6.00
N ARG A 18 5.26 13.59 -5.81
CA ARG A 18 6.40 13.13 -5.00
C ARG A 18 6.03 12.93 -3.54
N ALA A 19 5.26 13.85 -2.96
CA ALA A 19 4.73 13.75 -1.62
C ALA A 19 3.80 12.52 -1.48
N ALA A 20 2.88 12.32 -2.42
CA ALA A 20 2.00 11.15 -2.46
C ALA A 20 2.79 9.83 -2.53
N ARG A 21 3.82 9.75 -3.39
CA ARG A 21 4.70 8.55 -3.46
C ARG A 21 5.41 8.28 -2.13
N ARG A 22 5.92 9.32 -1.46
CA ARG A 22 6.53 9.17 -0.14
C ARG A 22 5.51 8.71 0.91
N ALA A 23 4.33 9.32 0.94
CA ALA A 23 3.27 8.95 1.87
C ALA A 23 2.82 7.49 1.67
N TYR A 24 2.69 7.06 0.42
CA TYR A 24 2.44 5.67 0.05
C TYR A 24 3.51 4.72 0.59
N LEU A 25 4.80 5.02 0.37
CA LEU A 25 5.91 4.19 0.86
C LEU A 25 5.96 4.13 2.40
N LEU A 26 5.67 5.25 3.07
CA LEU A 26 5.57 5.29 4.54
C LEU A 26 4.40 4.44 5.04
N GLY A 27 3.23 4.52 4.39
CA GLY A 27 2.09 3.66 4.70
C GLY A 27 2.41 2.17 4.51
N LEU A 28 3.14 1.84 3.43
CA LEU A 28 3.55 0.47 3.15
C LEU A 28 4.55 -0.04 4.19
N ALA A 29 5.53 0.78 4.56
CA ALA A 29 6.50 0.44 5.61
C ALA A 29 5.81 0.26 6.97
N ALA A 30 4.84 1.12 7.31
CA ALA A 30 4.08 1.02 8.55
C ALA A 30 3.26 -0.28 8.64
N LEU A 31 2.77 -0.79 7.52
CA LEU A 31 2.10 -2.09 7.45
C LEU A 31 3.08 -3.27 7.46
N ALA A 32 4.16 -3.19 6.69
CA ALA A 32 5.08 -4.31 6.48
C ALA A 32 6.03 -4.56 7.66
N LEU A 33 6.53 -3.51 8.31
CA LEU A 33 7.55 -3.63 9.37
C LEU A 33 7.06 -4.51 10.55
N PRO A 34 5.89 -4.27 11.15
CA PRO A 34 5.38 -5.15 12.20
C PRO A 34 5.14 -6.58 11.70
N GLY A 35 4.69 -6.73 10.45
CA GLY A 35 4.48 -8.03 9.81
C GLY A 35 5.75 -8.85 9.71
N VAL A 36 6.87 -8.25 9.30
CA VAL A 36 8.16 -8.93 9.21
C VAL A 36 8.64 -9.38 10.58
N VAL A 37 8.52 -8.52 11.60
CA VAL A 37 8.89 -8.86 12.98
C VAL A 37 8.04 -10.03 13.49
N LEU A 38 6.72 -9.98 13.30
CA LEU A 38 5.81 -11.05 13.70
C LEU A 38 6.07 -12.36 12.94
N GLY A 39 6.32 -12.30 11.64
CA GLY A 39 6.64 -13.47 10.82
C GLY A 39 7.95 -14.14 11.25
N ALA A 40 8.97 -13.35 11.60
CA ALA A 40 10.23 -13.86 12.13
C ALA A 40 10.04 -14.54 13.49
N LEU A 41 9.23 -13.96 14.39
CA LEU A 41 8.89 -14.58 15.67
C LEU A 41 8.08 -15.87 15.48
N LEU A 42 7.14 -15.88 14.53
CA LEU A 42 6.33 -17.06 14.21
C LEU A 42 7.20 -18.19 13.66
N LEU A 43 8.26 -17.90 12.91
CA LEU A 43 9.18 -18.92 12.40
C LEU A 43 9.81 -19.76 13.53
N LEU A 44 10.02 -19.16 14.71
CA LEU A 44 10.56 -19.85 15.89
C LEU A 44 9.61 -20.92 16.44
N THR A 45 8.29 -20.80 16.20
CA THR A 45 7.29 -21.74 16.67
C THR A 45 7.07 -22.93 15.74
N ARG A 46 7.77 -22.99 14.59
CA ARG A 46 7.66 -24.03 13.57
C ARG A 46 6.20 -24.29 13.17
N PRO A 47 5.51 -23.30 12.60
CA PRO A 47 4.07 -23.38 12.33
C PRO A 47 3.76 -24.53 11.37
N ALA A 48 2.63 -25.18 11.62
CA ALA A 48 2.13 -26.25 10.77
C ALA A 48 1.89 -25.73 9.34
N PRO A 49 2.15 -26.56 8.31
CA PRO A 49 1.97 -26.14 6.94
C PRO A 49 0.48 -25.87 6.62
N VAL A 50 0.21 -24.74 5.99
CA VAL A 50 -1.10 -24.40 5.42
C VAL A 50 -1.39 -25.35 4.25
N PRO A 51 -2.56 -26.01 4.22
CA PRO A 51 -2.95 -26.88 3.11
C PRO A 51 -3.24 -26.05 1.85
N LEU A 52 -3.04 -26.65 0.66
CA LEU A 52 -3.16 -25.95 -0.62
C LEU A 52 -4.54 -25.31 -0.83
N SER A 53 -5.62 -25.97 -0.40
CA SER A 53 -6.99 -25.42 -0.48
C SER A 53 -7.15 -24.13 0.33
N ALA A 54 -6.60 -24.08 1.55
CA ALA A 54 -6.60 -22.89 2.37
C ALA A 54 -5.71 -21.79 1.78
N LEU A 55 -4.56 -22.15 1.18
CA LEU A 55 -3.70 -21.20 0.48
C LEU A 55 -4.42 -20.53 -0.69
N LEU A 56 -5.12 -21.29 -1.53
CA LEU A 56 -5.89 -20.75 -2.66
C LEU A 56 -7.02 -19.84 -2.18
N LEU A 57 -7.73 -20.22 -1.11
CA LEU A 57 -8.74 -19.37 -0.50
C LEU A 57 -8.16 -18.06 0.03
N LEU A 58 -7.04 -18.13 0.77
CA LEU A 58 -6.33 -16.95 1.28
C LEU A 58 -5.83 -16.05 0.15
N LEU A 59 -5.35 -16.62 -0.95
CA LEU A 59 -4.93 -15.86 -2.13
C LEU A 59 -6.10 -15.12 -2.77
N GLY A 60 -7.26 -15.78 -2.91
CA GLY A 60 -8.48 -15.15 -3.42
C GLY A 60 -8.99 -14.02 -2.52
N VAL A 61 -8.99 -14.24 -1.21
CA VAL A 61 -9.36 -13.21 -0.22
C VAL A 61 -8.37 -12.05 -0.24
N ALA A 62 -7.07 -12.32 -0.30
CA ALA A 62 -6.03 -11.30 -0.40
C ALA A 62 -6.24 -10.43 -1.63
N LEU A 63 -6.46 -11.05 -2.79
CA LEU A 63 -6.72 -10.34 -4.04
C LEU A 63 -7.97 -9.46 -3.92
N LEU A 64 -9.08 -10.00 -3.38
CA LEU A 64 -10.32 -9.24 -3.20
C LEU A 64 -10.11 -8.02 -2.29
N LEU A 65 -9.42 -8.20 -1.17
CA LEU A 65 -9.10 -7.11 -0.24
C LEU A 65 -8.15 -6.09 -0.87
N SER A 66 -7.15 -6.52 -1.63
CA SER A 66 -6.25 -5.64 -2.36
C SER A 66 -6.98 -4.79 -3.39
N LEU A 67 -7.89 -5.39 -4.16
CA LEU A 67 -8.72 -4.69 -5.13
C LEU A 67 -9.71 -3.73 -4.45
N GLY A 68 -10.31 -4.15 -3.33
CA GLY A 68 -11.19 -3.30 -2.51
C GLY A 68 -10.43 -2.09 -1.97
N ALA A 69 -9.26 -2.30 -1.38
CA ALA A 69 -8.39 -1.22 -0.90
C ALA A 69 -8.02 -0.24 -2.02
N LEU A 70 -7.69 -0.76 -3.21
CA LEU A 70 -7.40 0.06 -4.38
C LEU A 70 -8.61 0.88 -4.82
N HIS A 71 -9.81 0.27 -4.83
CA HIS A 71 -11.05 0.97 -5.15
C HIS A 71 -11.33 2.12 -4.18
N PHE A 72 -11.22 1.87 -2.87
CA PHE A 72 -11.43 2.91 -1.86
C PHE A 72 -10.36 4.00 -1.90
N ALA A 73 -9.10 3.64 -2.11
CA ALA A 73 -8.01 4.60 -2.26
C ALA A 73 -8.23 5.53 -3.47
N ARG A 74 -8.67 4.97 -4.61
CA ARG A 74 -9.06 5.76 -5.79
C ARG A 74 -10.22 6.70 -5.46
N LYS A 75 -11.26 6.19 -4.80
CA LYS A 75 -12.43 6.99 -4.40
C LYS A 75 -12.03 8.14 -3.47
N ALA A 76 -11.14 7.88 -2.52
CA ALA A 76 -10.62 8.90 -1.60
C ALA A 76 -9.82 9.98 -2.34
N ALA A 77 -8.96 9.60 -3.30
CA ALA A 77 -8.15 10.56 -4.06
C ALA A 77 -9.00 11.48 -4.97
N HIS A 78 -10.13 10.97 -5.48
CA HIS A 78 -11.06 11.72 -6.31
C HIS A 78 -12.16 12.44 -5.51
N ASN A 79 -12.09 12.44 -4.17
CA ASN A 79 -13.08 13.12 -3.35
C ASN A 79 -12.97 14.65 -3.51
N ILE A 80 -13.96 15.24 -4.18
CA ILE A 80 -14.01 16.68 -4.46
C ILE A 80 -14.35 17.54 -3.24
N VAL A 81 -14.85 16.94 -2.16
CA VAL A 81 -15.17 17.66 -0.91
C VAL A 81 -13.90 18.04 -0.15
N GLN A 82 -12.81 17.29 -0.33
CA GLN A 82 -11.53 17.55 0.33
C GLN A 82 -10.59 18.35 -0.57
N PRO A 83 -9.73 19.19 0.02
CA PRO A 83 -8.65 19.86 -0.71
C PRO A 83 -7.82 18.87 -1.50
N ALA A 84 -7.38 19.24 -2.70
CA ALA A 84 -6.68 18.34 -3.62
C ALA A 84 -5.46 17.67 -2.96
N ARG A 85 -4.73 18.40 -2.12
CA ARG A 85 -3.57 17.90 -1.36
C ARG A 85 -3.96 16.80 -0.37
N GLN A 86 -5.01 17.01 0.40
CA GLN A 86 -5.46 16.08 1.43
C GLN A 86 -6.05 14.80 0.82
N ALA A 87 -6.83 14.95 -0.26
CA ALA A 87 -7.37 13.82 -1.00
C ALA A 87 -6.24 12.94 -1.59
N ALA A 88 -5.23 13.55 -2.22
CA ALA A 88 -4.09 12.84 -2.79
C ALA A 88 -3.28 12.07 -1.74
N LEU A 89 -2.97 12.69 -0.59
CA LEU A 89 -2.23 12.04 0.48
C LEU A 89 -3.04 10.90 1.13
N THR A 90 -4.33 11.11 1.36
CA THR A 90 -5.22 10.09 1.94
C THR A 90 -5.33 8.89 1.01
N GLY A 91 -5.56 9.12 -0.28
CA GLY A 91 -5.59 8.06 -1.29
C GLY A 91 -4.26 7.31 -1.39
N ALA A 92 -3.14 8.01 -1.32
CA ALA A 92 -1.81 7.39 -1.35
C ALA A 92 -1.57 6.47 -0.15
N ILE A 93 -1.91 6.92 1.07
CA ILE A 93 -1.78 6.12 2.30
C ILE A 93 -2.70 4.88 2.22
N GLN A 94 -3.96 5.06 1.82
CA GLN A 94 -4.91 3.94 1.70
C GLN A 94 -4.50 2.93 0.62
N ALA A 95 -3.87 3.40 -0.46
CA ALA A 95 -3.38 2.52 -1.52
C ALA A 95 -2.25 1.60 -1.06
N ALA A 96 -1.54 1.94 0.02
CA ALA A 96 -0.53 1.07 0.62
C ALA A 96 -1.13 -0.24 1.15
N THR A 97 -2.40 -0.25 1.53
CA THR A 97 -3.11 -1.46 1.98
C THR A 97 -3.21 -2.51 0.86
N ALA A 98 -3.27 -2.10 -0.40
CA ALA A 98 -3.40 -3.03 -1.52
C ALA A 98 -2.24 -4.03 -1.62
N PRO A 99 -0.96 -3.63 -1.62
CA PRO A 99 0.17 -4.56 -1.45
C PRO A 99 0.44 -4.94 0.01
N GLY A 100 -0.05 -4.16 0.99
CA GLY A 100 0.12 -4.47 2.42
C GLY A 100 -0.53 -5.79 2.84
N VAL A 101 -1.76 -6.07 2.38
CA VAL A 101 -2.47 -7.32 2.67
C VAL A 101 -1.68 -8.57 2.25
N PRO A 102 -1.26 -8.71 0.97
CA PRO A 102 -0.46 -9.87 0.56
C PRO A 102 0.93 -9.89 1.22
N LEU A 103 1.56 -8.74 1.52
CA LEU A 103 2.81 -8.73 2.29
C LEU A 103 2.66 -9.32 3.69
N LEU A 104 1.58 -8.99 4.40
CA LEU A 104 1.31 -9.53 5.72
C LEU A 104 1.11 -11.06 5.67
N LEU A 105 0.43 -11.56 4.63
CA LEU A 105 0.26 -13.00 4.40
C LEU A 105 1.58 -13.69 4.00
N ALA A 106 2.43 -13.02 3.23
CA ALA A 106 3.78 -13.48 2.94
C ALA A 106 4.60 -13.64 4.24
N CYS A 107 4.52 -12.67 5.15
CA CYS A 107 5.16 -12.75 6.46
C CYS A 107 4.56 -13.86 7.34
N ALA A 108 3.25 -14.08 7.31
CA ALA A 108 2.59 -15.14 8.07
C ALA A 108 2.94 -16.55 7.56
N THR A 109 3.32 -16.67 6.29
CA THR A 109 3.63 -17.95 5.62
C THR A 109 5.13 -18.11 5.33
N LEU A 110 5.99 -17.42 6.07
CA LEU A 110 7.42 -17.33 5.82
C LEU A 110 8.16 -18.68 5.90
N SER A 111 7.60 -19.67 6.61
CA SER A 111 8.10 -21.05 6.66
C SER A 111 7.78 -21.89 5.41
N GLN A 112 6.90 -21.42 4.53
CA GLN A 112 6.42 -22.13 3.34
C GLN A 112 6.81 -21.39 2.06
N GLY A 113 7.84 -21.88 1.37
CA GLY A 113 8.39 -21.21 0.19
C GLY A 113 7.37 -20.91 -0.91
N LEU A 114 6.46 -21.86 -1.23
CA LEU A 114 5.44 -21.64 -2.26
C LEU A 114 4.47 -20.52 -1.88
N SER A 115 3.91 -20.55 -0.67
CA SER A 115 2.98 -19.54 -0.16
C SER A 115 3.64 -18.16 -0.14
N LEU A 116 4.88 -18.09 0.37
CA LEU A 116 5.70 -16.87 0.39
C LEU A 116 5.83 -16.26 -1.01
N VAL A 117 6.24 -17.07 -2.00
CA VAL A 117 6.43 -16.60 -3.38
C VAL A 117 5.12 -16.08 -3.98
N LEU A 118 4.01 -16.80 -3.81
CA LEU A 118 2.72 -16.39 -4.36
C LEU A 118 2.26 -15.04 -3.79
N PHE A 119 2.36 -14.86 -2.48
CA PHE A 119 1.97 -13.60 -1.83
C PHE A 119 2.94 -12.46 -2.16
N LEU A 120 4.24 -12.70 -2.27
CA LEU A 120 5.21 -11.70 -2.70
C LEU A 120 4.95 -11.24 -4.15
N VAL A 121 4.64 -12.17 -5.05
CA VAL A 121 4.27 -11.83 -6.44
C VAL A 121 3.01 -10.99 -6.45
N LEU A 122 1.97 -11.38 -5.72
CA LEU A 122 0.73 -10.59 -5.64
C LEU A 122 0.99 -9.19 -5.07
N ALA A 123 1.80 -9.08 -4.00
CA ALA A 123 2.20 -7.80 -3.44
C ALA A 123 2.96 -6.94 -4.44
N ALA A 124 3.92 -7.50 -5.18
CA ALA A 124 4.69 -6.79 -6.19
C ALA A 124 3.79 -6.29 -7.33
N VAL A 125 2.85 -7.12 -7.81
CA VAL A 125 1.86 -6.71 -8.83
C VAL A 125 1.00 -5.56 -8.31
N MET A 126 0.45 -5.66 -7.09
CA MET A 126 -0.37 -4.61 -6.51
C MET A 126 0.44 -3.32 -6.27
N HIS A 127 1.69 -3.43 -5.82
CA HIS A 127 2.60 -2.29 -5.67
C HIS A 127 2.82 -1.59 -7.02
N PHE A 128 3.14 -2.35 -8.07
CA PHE A 128 3.35 -1.81 -9.41
C PHE A 128 2.09 -1.11 -9.95
N VAL A 129 0.93 -1.75 -9.78
CA VAL A 129 -0.38 -1.19 -10.17
C VAL A 129 -0.67 0.13 -9.46
N VAL A 130 -0.37 0.24 -8.16
CA VAL A 130 -0.50 1.52 -7.43
C VAL A 130 0.51 2.54 -7.93
N TRP A 131 1.78 2.14 -8.09
CA TRP A 131 2.88 3.03 -8.45
C TRP A 131 2.67 3.73 -9.79
N VAL A 132 2.15 3.00 -10.79
CA VAL A 132 1.84 3.54 -12.12
C VAL A 132 0.62 4.46 -12.09
N GLN A 133 -0.38 4.16 -11.26
CA GLN A 133 -1.64 4.91 -11.25
C GLN A 133 -1.64 6.12 -10.34
N LEU A 134 -0.84 6.11 -9.28
CA LEU A 134 -0.80 7.17 -8.26
C LEU A 134 -0.67 8.58 -8.86
N PRO A 135 0.18 8.86 -9.87
CA PRO A 135 0.28 10.18 -10.47
C PRO A 135 -1.01 10.64 -11.15
N GLY A 136 -1.81 9.71 -11.67
CA GLY A 136 -3.09 9.98 -12.31
C GLY A 136 -4.19 10.38 -11.33
N TRP A 137 -4.04 10.09 -10.04
CA TRP A 137 -5.02 10.46 -9.02
C TRP A 137 -4.76 11.85 -8.41
N VAL A 138 -3.60 12.45 -8.70
CA VAL A 138 -3.23 13.77 -8.18
C VAL A 138 -3.84 14.85 -9.05
N ARG A 139 -4.83 15.55 -8.47
CA ARG A 139 -5.45 16.76 -9.02
C ARG A 139 -4.53 17.97 -8.89
N GLU A 140 -4.78 19.00 -9.68
CA GLU A 140 -4.09 20.28 -9.52
C GLU A 140 -4.36 20.85 -8.11
N PRO A 141 -3.32 21.21 -7.34
CA PRO A 141 -3.48 21.79 -6.02
C PRO A 141 -4.13 23.17 -6.12
N GLU A 142 -4.97 23.55 -5.14
CA GLU A 142 -5.46 24.93 -5.06
C GLU A 142 -4.28 25.90 -4.99
N ALA A 143 -4.45 27.11 -5.55
CA ALA A 143 -3.46 28.17 -5.39
C ALA A 143 -3.25 28.41 -3.90
N ALA A 144 -1.99 28.45 -3.45
CA ALA A 144 -1.71 28.81 -2.07
C ALA A 144 -2.15 30.26 -1.88
N GLU A 145 -3.30 30.48 -1.25
CA GLU A 145 -3.63 31.80 -0.71
C GLU A 145 -2.50 32.14 0.29
N GLY A 146 -1.76 33.19 -0.05
CA GLY A 146 -0.55 33.62 0.65
C GLY A 146 -0.84 34.24 2.01
#